data_AF-A0A954HAE6-F1
#
_entry.id   AF-A0A954HAE6-F1
#
_cell.length_a   1.000
_cell.length_b   1.000
_cell.length_c   1.000
_cell.angle_alpha   90.00
_cell.angle_beta   90.00
_cell.angle_gamma   90.00
#
_symmetry.space_group_name_H-M   'P 1'
#
loop_
_entity.id
_entity.type
_entity.pdbx_description
1 polymer ?
#
loop_
_entity_poly.entity_id
_entity_poly.type
_entity_poly.pdbx_seq_one_letter_code
_entity_poly.pdbx_strand_id
1 'polypeptide(L)'
;MAGKTLTKLTTGTKIRIKEGTALPEFPEITCGGWTGEVMDQIGKKTNPRYVIQWDDATVEQFDDNYISQCESKNLYHLMACFEPEDLETVE
;
A
#
# COMPACT_ATOMS: atom_id res chain seq x y z
N MET A 1 0.64 18.33 -14.15
CA MET A 1 0.64 16.88 -13.90
C MET A 1 -0.69 16.56 -13.23
N ALA A 2 -1.66 16.06 -13.99
CA ALA A 2 -3.01 15.83 -13.48
C ALA A 2 -3.01 14.56 -12.62
N GLY A 3 -2.71 14.70 -11.32
CA GLY A 3 -3.04 13.66 -10.36
C GLY A 3 -4.55 13.56 -10.34
N LYS A 4 -5.12 12.49 -10.92
CA LYS A 4 -6.52 12.14 -10.72
C LYS A 4 -6.74 12.12 -9.21
N THR A 5 -7.45 13.12 -8.69
CA THR A 5 -7.94 13.13 -7.33
C THR A 5 -8.70 11.82 -7.14
N LEU A 6 -8.15 10.91 -6.34
CA LEU A 6 -8.78 9.65 -5.97
C LEU A 6 -10.03 9.96 -5.16
N THR A 7 -11.14 10.22 -5.85
CA THR A 7 -12.32 10.84 -5.25
C THR A 7 -13.07 9.93 -4.29
N LYS A 8 -12.67 8.66 -4.16
CA LYS A 8 -12.98 7.73 -3.05
C LYS A 8 -12.31 6.39 -3.34
N LEU A 9 -11.19 6.12 -2.68
CA LEU A 9 -10.76 4.73 -2.49
C LEU A 9 -11.75 4.12 -1.49
N THR A 10 -12.53 3.13 -1.94
CA THR A 10 -13.46 2.40 -1.07
C THR A 10 -12.90 1.02 -0.79
N THR A 11 -13.40 0.38 0.25
CA THR A 11 -13.07 -1.02 0.53
C THR A 11 -13.42 -1.90 -0.68
N GLY A 12 -12.52 -2.82 -1.05
CA GLY A 12 -12.61 -3.64 -2.25
C GLY A 12 -12.07 -2.99 -3.53
N THR A 13 -11.62 -1.73 -3.49
CA THR A 13 -11.02 -1.09 -4.66
C THR A 13 -9.59 -1.61 -4.89
N LYS A 14 -9.31 -2.10 -6.11
CA LYS A 14 -7.96 -2.45 -6.52
C LYS A 14 -7.13 -1.19 -6.75
N ILE A 15 -5.95 -1.18 -6.16
CA ILE A 15 -4.99 -0.09 -6.26
C ILE A 15 -3.62 -0.61 -6.68
N ARG A 16 -2.82 0.32 -7.15
CA ARG A 16 -1.40 0.15 -7.42
C ARG A 16 -0.62 1.25 -6.72
N ILE A 17 0.52 0.89 -6.16
CA ILE A 17 1.44 1.87 -5.57
C ILE A 17 2.18 2.60 -6.69
N LYS A 18 2.32 3.92 -6.56
CA LYS A 18 3.06 4.74 -7.52
C LYS A 18 4.51 4.29 -7.66
N GLU A 19 5.01 4.31 -8.89
CA GLU A 19 6.41 4.04 -9.18
C GLU A 19 7.32 4.99 -8.37
N GLY A 20 8.35 4.43 -7.73
CA GLY A 20 9.28 5.19 -6.88
C GLY A 20 8.80 5.45 -5.45
N THR A 21 7.59 5.02 -5.07
CA THR A 21 7.16 5.05 -3.67
C THR A 21 7.89 3.96 -2.88
N ALA A 22 8.47 4.35 -1.75
CA ALA A 22 9.09 3.45 -0.79
C ALA A 22 8.08 2.97 0.24
N LEU A 23 8.32 1.81 0.83
CA LEU A 23 7.48 1.31 1.90
C LEU A 23 7.63 2.22 3.12
N PRO A 24 6.53 2.69 3.73
CA PRO A 24 6.62 3.63 4.86
C PRO A 24 7.34 3.03 6.07
N GLU A 25 7.32 1.71 6.22
CA GLU A 25 7.98 0.96 7.29
C GLU A 25 9.45 0.64 6.99
N PHE A 26 9.78 0.58 5.69
CA PHE A 26 11.08 0.20 5.15
C PHE A 26 11.41 1.10 3.94
N PRO A 27 11.98 2.29 4.17
CA PRO A 27 12.30 3.23 3.09
C PRO A 27 13.36 2.70 2.11
N GLU A 28 14.07 1.64 2.48
CA GLU A 28 15.00 0.91 1.61
C GLU A 28 14.30 -0.01 0.60
N ILE A 29 13.05 -0.39 0.87
CA ILE A 29 12.24 -1.25 0.00
C ILE A 29 11.36 -0.36 -0.87
N THR A 30 11.53 -0.47 -2.19
CA THR A 30 10.70 0.26 -3.14
C THR A 30 9.50 -0.62 -3.50
N CYS A 31 8.30 -0.22 -3.11
CA CYS A 31 7.05 -0.93 -3.43
C CYS A 31 6.31 -0.32 -4.62
N GLY A 32 6.93 0.62 -5.33
CA GLY A 32 6.35 1.15 -6.55
C GLY A 32 6.05 0.05 -7.56
N GLY A 33 4.83 0.06 -8.08
CA GLY A 33 4.34 -0.99 -8.99
C GLY A 33 3.56 -2.11 -8.31
N TRP A 34 3.64 -2.27 -6.99
CA TRP A 34 2.89 -3.30 -6.26
C TRP A 34 1.39 -3.05 -6.34
N THR A 35 0.62 -4.13 -6.45
CA THR A 35 -0.84 -4.07 -6.47
C THR A 35 -1.43 -4.65 -5.20
N GLY A 36 -2.59 -4.13 -4.85
CA GLY A 36 -3.36 -4.61 -3.71
C GLY A 36 -4.79 -4.11 -3.74
N GLU A 37 -5.50 -4.38 -2.66
CA GLU A 37 -6.88 -4.01 -2.47
C GLU A 37 -7.05 -3.18 -1.20
N VAL A 38 -7.86 -2.14 -1.28
CA VAL A 38 -8.21 -1.34 -0.10
C VAL A 38 -9.08 -2.19 0.82
N MET A 39 -8.58 -2.50 2.01
CA MET A 39 -9.30 -3.23 3.04
C MET A 39 -10.09 -2.33 3.96
N ASP A 40 -9.51 -1.18 4.31
CA ASP A 40 -10.14 -0.23 5.21
C ASP A 40 -9.59 1.18 5.00
N GLN A 41 -10.32 2.17 5.48
CA GLN A 41 -9.91 3.57 5.52
C GLN A 41 -9.83 4.04 6.97
N ILE A 42 -8.63 4.36 7.42
CA ILE A 42 -8.37 4.84 8.78
C ILE A 42 -7.98 6.33 8.78
N GLY A 43 -8.08 6.97 9.93
CA GLY A 43 -7.68 8.38 10.09
C GLY A 43 -8.82 9.38 9.94
N LYS A 44 -8.47 10.66 9.77
CA LYS A 44 -9.43 11.77 9.72
C LYS A 44 -9.88 12.04 8.29
N LYS A 45 -11.09 12.59 8.10
CA LYS A 45 -11.59 13.01 6.77
C LYS A 45 -10.63 13.93 5.99
N THR A 46 -9.80 14.70 6.69
CA THR A 46 -8.84 15.63 6.08
C THR A 46 -7.50 14.98 5.73
N ASN A 47 -7.14 13.85 6.34
CA ASN A 47 -5.94 13.09 6.01
C ASN A 47 -6.22 11.58 6.21
N PRO A 48 -6.97 10.96 5.29
CA PRO A 48 -7.27 9.55 5.38
C PRO A 48 -6.04 8.73 5.00
N ARG A 49 -5.85 7.61 5.68
CA ARG A 49 -4.92 6.55 5.29
C ARG A 49 -5.72 5.34 4.85
N TYR A 50 -5.25 4.65 3.84
CA TYR A 50 -5.89 3.45 3.33
C TYR A 50 -5.05 2.25 3.72
N VAL A 51 -5.70 1.30 4.37
CA VAL A 51 -5.13 -0.01 4.66
C VAL A 51 -5.26 -0.81 3.39
N ILE A 52 -4.12 -1.11 2.77
CA ILE A 52 -4.05 -1.92 1.57
C ILE A 52 -3.62 -3.32 1.98
N GLN A 53 -4.33 -4.33 1.49
CA GLN A 53 -3.87 -5.71 1.51
C GLN A 53 -3.24 -6.03 0.16
N TRP A 54 -2.03 -6.59 0.20
CA TRP A 54 -1.32 -7.00 -1.00
C TRP A 54 -2.02 -8.17 -1.68
N ASP A 55 -2.07 -8.17 -3.01
CA ASP A 55 -2.52 -9.33 -3.78
C ASP A 55 -1.52 -10.48 -3.62
N ASP A 56 -1.98 -11.72 -3.81
CA ASP A 56 -1.11 -12.91 -3.72
C ASP A 56 0.14 -12.79 -4.60
N ALA A 57 0.00 -12.25 -5.82
CA ALA A 57 1.13 -12.03 -6.73
C ALA A 57 2.18 -11.03 -6.20
N THR A 58 1.76 -10.07 -5.38
CA THR A 58 2.68 -9.15 -4.69
C THR A 58 3.35 -9.87 -3.52
N VAL A 59 2.59 -10.67 -2.76
CA VAL A 59 3.10 -11.44 -1.62
C VAL A 59 4.10 -12.50 -2.06
N GLU A 60 3.91 -13.14 -3.22
CA GLU A 60 4.85 -14.09 -3.81
C GLU A 60 6.21 -13.47 -4.16
N GLN A 61 6.28 -12.14 -4.29
CA GLN A 61 7.52 -11.41 -4.53
C GLN A 61 8.25 -11.04 -3.23
N PHE A 62 7.68 -11.34 -2.05
CA PHE A 62 8.30 -11.02 -0.78
C PHE A 62 9.46 -11.94 -0.49
N ASP A 63 10.64 -11.34 -0.30
CA ASP A 63 11.80 -12.06 0.19
C ASP A 63 11.63 -12.41 1.68
N ASP A 64 12.22 -13.54 2.10
CA ASP A 64 12.25 -13.98 3.50
C ASP A 64 12.81 -12.89 4.45
N ASN A 65 13.72 -12.05 3.94
CA ASN A 65 14.27 -10.93 4.70
C ASN A 65 13.21 -9.86 5.01
N TYR A 66 12.30 -9.57 4.08
CA TYR A 66 11.20 -8.63 4.33
C TYR A 66 10.25 -9.17 5.39
N ILE A 67 9.86 -10.44 5.26
CA ILE A 67 8.97 -11.12 6.20
C ILE A 67 9.58 -11.11 7.61
N SER A 68 10.86 -11.50 7.74
CA SER A 68 11.59 -11.51 9.01
C SER A 68 11.67 -10.13 9.65
N GLN A 69 11.84 -9.07 8.84
CA GLN A 69 11.87 -7.70 9.33
C GLN A 69 10.50 -7.21 9.81
N CYS A 70 9.43 -7.54 9.09
CA CYS A 70 8.07 -7.27 9.52
C CYS A 70 7.75 -7.98 10.85
N GLU A 71 8.07 -9.28 10.97
CA GLU A 71 7.88 -10.04 12.20
C GLU A 71 8.65 -9.44 13.38
N SER A 72 9.91 -9.05 13.16
CA SER A 72 10.74 -8.41 14.19
C SER A 72 10.18 -7.09 14.69
N LYS A 73 9.44 -6.37 13.85
CA LYS A 73 8.78 -5.09 14.18
C LYS A 73 7.31 -5.26 14.59
N ASN A 74 6.81 -6.50 14.61
CA ASN A 74 5.40 -6.85 14.86
C ASN A 74 4.45 -6.14 13.87
N LEU A 75 4.85 -6.10 12.60
CA LEU A 75 4.14 -5.49 11.48
C LEU A 75 3.50 -6.57 10.61
N TYR A 76 2.34 -6.27 10.03
CA TYR A 76 1.67 -7.18 9.11
C TYR A 76 2.27 -7.05 7.72
N HIS A 77 3.17 -7.95 7.33
CA HIS A 77 3.79 -7.93 5.99
C HIS A 77 2.79 -7.94 4.83
N LEU A 78 1.59 -8.50 5.05
CA LEU A 78 0.51 -8.56 4.06
C LEU A 78 -0.30 -7.27 3.93
N MET A 79 -0.14 -6.31 4.83
CA MET A 79 -0.95 -5.10 4.89
C MET A 79 -0.10 -3.86 5.16
N ALA A 80 -0.33 -2.80 4.43
CA ALA A 80 0.37 -1.54 4.63
C ALA A 80 -0.57 -0.35 4.56
N CYS A 81 -0.22 0.71 5.29
CA CYS A 81 -1.00 1.95 5.32
C CYS A 81 -0.34 2.99 4.42
N PHE A 82 -1.06 3.42 3.39
CA PHE A 82 -0.60 4.46 2.47
C PHE A 82 -1.50 5.69 2.51
N GLU A 83 -0.90 6.82 2.18
CA GLU A 83 -1.62 8.04 1.91
C GLU A 83 -2.18 7.99 0.48
N PRO A 84 -3.33 8.63 0.20
CA PRO A 84 -3.92 8.64 -1.14
C PRO A 84 -2.96 9.20 -2.20
N GLU A 85 -1.98 10.01 -1.81
CA GLU A 85 -1.03 10.61 -2.75
C GLU A 85 -0.05 9.59 -3.35
N ASP A 86 0.18 8.46 -2.66
CA ASP A 86 1.08 7.39 -3.10
C ASP A 86 0.36 6.26 -3.84
N LEU A 87 -0.97 6.34 -3.93
CA LEU A 87 -1.83 5.31 -4.52
C LEU A 87 -2.33 5.72 -5.90
N GLU A 88 -2.56 4.73 -6.74
CA GLU A 88 -3.23 4.83 -8.03
C GLU A 88 -4.34 3.79 -8.12
N THR A 89 -5.47 4.14 -8.71
CA THR A 89 -6.54 3.17 -8.98
C THR A 89 -6.20 2.42 -10.27
N VAL A 90 -6.36 1.10 -10.21
CA VAL A 90 -6.33 0.24 -11.39
C VAL A 90 -7.78 -0.12 -11.72
N GLU A 91 -8.27 0.38 -12.85
CA GLU A 91 -9.60 0.05 -13.41
C GLU A 91 -9.58 -1.30 -14.12
#